data_AF-A0A6B1IVD4-F1
#
_entry.id   AF-A0A6B1IVD4-F1
#
_cell.length_a   1.000
_cell.length_b   1.000
_cell.length_c   1.000
_cell.angle_alpha   90.00
_cell.angle_beta   90.00
_cell.angle_gamma   90.00
#
_symmetry.space_group_name_H-M   'P 1'
#
loop_
_entity.id
_entity.type
_entity.pdbx_description
1 polymer ?
#
loop_
_entity_poly.entity_id
_entity_poly.type
_entity_poly.pdbx_seq_one_letter_code
_entity_poly.pdbx_strand_id
1 'polypeptide(L)'
;MNDEQTRSWTDGLSAAKRVEAVALTVDEPRTANWIAAEAEVAHETATKYLTRLVDDGKLRSDTRGQQTIYELDPVGQYLVEMRELYDEHSPDELAASLEEINEQIRTWKTKYDVETANQLRASLGQIEDVTDERDRRQVAREWDHLTTRRRLVEDALRLYDRFPGERRSASA
;
A
#
# COMPACT_ATOMS: atom_id res chain seq x y z
N MET A 1 -7.85 -35.26 -26.08
CA MET A 1 -8.17 -35.21 -24.65
C MET A 1 -7.06 -34.42 -23.99
N ASN A 2 -7.24 -33.11 -23.85
CA ASN A 2 -6.29 -32.26 -23.14
C ASN A 2 -6.86 -32.06 -21.73
N ASP A 3 -6.46 -32.94 -20.81
CA ASP A 3 -6.57 -32.67 -19.38
C ASP A 3 -5.38 -31.79 -18.99
N GLU A 4 -5.41 -30.51 -19.37
CA GLU A 4 -4.66 -29.50 -18.63
C GLU A 4 -5.38 -29.33 -17.29
N GLN A 5 -4.89 -30.06 -16.28
CA GLN A 5 -5.28 -29.84 -14.90
C GLN A 5 -4.91 -28.41 -14.53
N THR A 6 -5.88 -27.50 -14.64
CA THR A 6 -5.87 -26.21 -13.97
C THR A 6 -5.68 -26.50 -12.49
N ARG A 7 -4.45 -26.47 -11.98
CA ARG A 7 -4.21 -26.50 -10.54
C ARG A 7 -5.07 -25.38 -9.97
N SER A 8 -5.98 -25.74 -9.06
CA SER A 8 -6.76 -24.71 -8.40
C SER A 8 -5.77 -23.83 -7.66
N TRP A 9 -5.93 -22.51 -7.72
CA TRP A 9 -5.05 -21.59 -6.98
C TRP A 9 -5.08 -21.87 -5.47
N THR A 10 -6.09 -22.62 -5.01
CA THR A 10 -6.24 -23.13 -3.65
C THR A 10 -5.34 -24.33 -3.31
N ASP A 11 -4.74 -24.99 -4.31
CA ASP A 11 -3.92 -26.17 -4.13
C ASP A 11 -2.69 -25.86 -3.25
N GLY A 12 -2.61 -26.55 -2.12
CA GLY A 12 -1.52 -26.38 -1.14
C GLY A 12 -1.70 -25.20 -0.17
N LEU A 13 -2.75 -24.40 -0.30
CA LEU A 13 -3.03 -23.29 0.63
C LEU A 13 -4.05 -23.69 1.72
N SER A 14 -3.69 -23.41 2.97
CA SER A 14 -4.63 -23.54 4.09
C SER A 14 -5.79 -22.55 3.93
N ALA A 15 -6.94 -22.84 4.54
CA ALA A 15 -8.08 -21.92 4.56
C ALA A 15 -7.69 -20.52 5.08
N ALA A 16 -6.80 -20.47 6.09
CA ALA A 16 -6.26 -19.22 6.60
C ALA A 16 -5.48 -18.45 5.53
N LYS A 17 -4.59 -19.13 4.79
CA LYS A 17 -3.77 -18.51 3.75
C LYS A 17 -4.58 -18.05 2.55
N ARG A 18 -5.66 -18.74 2.21
CA ARG A 18 -6.59 -18.31 1.16
C ARG A 18 -7.36 -17.06 1.55
N VAL A 19 -7.89 -17.00 2.78
CA VAL A 19 -8.57 -15.80 3.29
C VAL A 19 -7.59 -14.62 3.39
N GLU A 20 -6.38 -14.85 3.90
CA GLU A 20 -5.33 -13.83 3.96
C GLU A 20 -4.96 -13.31 2.58
N ALA A 21 -4.74 -14.20 1.60
CA ALA A 21 -4.42 -13.79 0.23
C ALA A 21 -5.53 -12.92 -0.36
N VAL A 22 -6.79 -13.37 -0.32
CA VAL A 22 -7.93 -12.62 -0.87
C VAL A 22 -8.14 -11.28 -0.16
N ALA A 23 -8.10 -11.27 1.17
CA ALA A 23 -8.40 -10.07 1.95
C ALA A 23 -7.31 -9.00 1.84
N LEU A 24 -6.06 -9.39 1.62
CA LEU A 24 -4.94 -8.45 1.50
C LEU A 24 -4.68 -7.95 0.06
N THR A 25 -5.32 -8.55 -0.95
CA THR A 25 -5.18 -8.14 -2.35
C THR A 25 -6.35 -7.32 -2.88
N VAL A 26 -7.41 -7.11 -2.09
CA VAL A 26 -8.61 -6.41 -2.56
C VAL A 26 -8.50 -4.90 -2.33
N ASP A 27 -8.66 -4.14 -3.40
CA ASP A 27 -8.53 -2.66 -3.37
C ASP A 27 -9.76 -1.94 -2.79
N GLU A 28 -10.90 -2.62 -2.69
CA GLU A 28 -12.15 -2.07 -2.17
C GLU A 28 -12.60 -2.81 -0.90
N PRO A 29 -13.30 -2.15 0.03
CA PRO A 29 -13.88 -2.83 1.18
C PRO A 29 -14.84 -3.96 0.77
N ARG A 30 -14.66 -5.17 1.34
CA ARG A 30 -15.47 -6.35 1.02
C ARG A 30 -16.12 -6.97 2.24
N THR A 31 -17.25 -7.63 2.02
CA THR A 31 -17.93 -8.37 3.08
C THR A 31 -17.27 -9.73 3.32
N ALA A 32 -17.43 -10.28 4.53
CA ALA A 32 -16.99 -11.64 4.83
C ALA A 32 -17.58 -12.69 3.87
N ASN A 33 -18.82 -12.49 3.39
CA ASN A 33 -19.44 -13.37 2.38
C ASN A 33 -18.68 -13.36 1.05
N TRP A 34 -18.30 -12.18 0.57
CA TRP A 34 -17.55 -12.07 -0.68
C TRP A 34 -16.16 -12.72 -0.52
N ILE A 35 -15.47 -12.43 0.58
CA ILE A 35 -14.14 -12.99 0.86
C ILE A 35 -14.22 -14.51 1.02
N ALA A 36 -15.26 -15.03 1.67
CA ALA A 36 -15.47 -16.47 1.83
C ALA A 36 -15.66 -17.18 0.50
N ALA A 37 -16.45 -16.58 -0.40
CA ALA A 37 -16.68 -17.11 -1.74
C ALA A 37 -15.39 -17.14 -2.56
N GLU A 38 -14.66 -16.01 -2.57
CA GLU A 38 -13.42 -15.90 -3.33
C GLU A 38 -12.32 -16.81 -2.77
N ALA A 39 -12.24 -16.97 -1.44
CA ALA A 39 -11.26 -17.85 -0.80
C ALA A 39 -11.64 -19.33 -0.82
N GLU A 40 -12.82 -19.69 -1.35
CA GLU A 40 -13.38 -21.04 -1.37
C GLU A 40 -13.46 -21.67 0.04
N VAL A 41 -13.99 -20.91 1.01
CA VAL A 41 -14.17 -21.35 2.41
C VAL A 41 -15.59 -21.07 2.92
N ALA A 42 -15.98 -21.73 4.01
CA ALA A 42 -17.23 -21.41 4.70
C ALA A 42 -17.20 -19.99 5.31
N HIS A 43 -18.35 -19.33 5.39
CA HIS A 43 -18.49 -17.99 5.98
C HIS A 43 -17.86 -17.88 7.37
N GLU A 44 -18.19 -18.80 8.29
CA GLU A 44 -17.64 -18.82 9.65
C GLU A 44 -16.10 -18.92 9.67
N THR A 45 -15.54 -19.67 8.72
CA THR A 45 -14.09 -19.81 8.58
C THR A 45 -13.47 -18.48 8.11
N ALA A 46 -14.07 -17.81 7.12
CA ALA A 46 -13.62 -16.49 6.69
C ALA A 46 -13.72 -15.47 7.82
N THR A 47 -14.88 -15.38 8.49
CA THR A 47 -15.10 -14.44 9.61
C THR A 47 -14.06 -14.64 10.71
N LYS A 48 -13.80 -15.89 11.12
CA LYS A 48 -12.75 -16.20 12.12
C LYS A 48 -11.37 -15.65 11.72
N TYR A 49 -10.95 -15.85 10.47
CA TYR A 49 -9.63 -15.39 10.03
C TYR A 49 -9.60 -13.88 9.76
N LEU A 50 -10.70 -13.30 9.30
CA LEU A 50 -10.83 -11.85 9.13
C LEU A 50 -10.77 -11.12 10.47
N THR A 51 -11.44 -11.62 11.52
CA THR A 51 -11.30 -11.07 12.87
C THR A 51 -9.86 -11.12 13.34
N ARG A 52 -9.14 -12.24 13.12
CA ARG A 52 -7.72 -12.33 13.46
C ARG A 52 -6.87 -11.32 12.69
N LEU A 53 -7.15 -11.10 11.40
CA LEU A 53 -6.44 -10.10 10.61
C LEU A 53 -6.72 -8.67 11.09
N VAL A 54 -7.90 -8.41 11.66
CA VAL A 54 -8.22 -7.15 12.34
C VAL A 54 -7.45 -7.03 13.66
N ASP A 55 -7.41 -8.08 14.46
CA ASP A 55 -6.65 -8.11 15.73
C ASP A 55 -5.14 -7.92 15.50
N ASP A 56 -4.62 -8.49 14.41
CA ASP A 56 -3.22 -8.36 13.96
C ASP A 56 -2.94 -6.98 13.31
N GLY A 57 -3.95 -6.10 13.21
CA GLY A 57 -3.83 -4.76 12.62
C GLY A 57 -3.57 -4.76 11.11
N LYS A 58 -3.84 -5.87 10.40
CA LYS A 58 -3.69 -5.94 8.94
C LYS A 58 -4.94 -5.44 8.21
N LEU A 59 -6.10 -5.66 8.81
CA LEU A 59 -7.38 -5.18 8.32
C LEU A 59 -8.02 -4.26 9.35
N ARG A 60 -8.93 -3.41 8.90
CA ARG A 60 -9.95 -2.80 9.73
C ARG A 60 -11.32 -3.25 9.28
N SER A 61 -12.27 -3.25 10.20
CA SER A 61 -13.67 -3.55 9.92
C SER A 61 -14.57 -2.36 10.21
N ASP A 62 -15.50 -2.07 9.31
CA ASP A 62 -16.59 -1.10 9.52
C ASP A 62 -17.93 -1.84 9.44
N THR A 63 -18.81 -1.62 10.42
CA THR A 63 -20.14 -2.22 10.43
C THR A 63 -21.18 -1.17 10.08
N ARG A 64 -21.78 -1.32 8.90
CA ARG A 64 -22.85 -0.44 8.41
C ARG A 64 -24.16 -1.22 8.34
N GLY A 65 -25.03 -0.99 9.33
CA GLY A 65 -26.31 -1.69 9.44
C GLY A 65 -26.11 -3.18 9.73
N GLN A 66 -26.55 -4.05 8.81
CA GLN A 66 -26.43 -5.51 8.94
C GLN A 66 -25.18 -6.09 8.26
N GLN A 67 -24.31 -5.26 7.68
CA GLN A 67 -23.13 -5.73 6.95
C GLN A 67 -21.85 -5.20 7.57
N THR A 68 -20.92 -6.11 7.84
CA THR A 68 -19.53 -5.78 8.18
C THR A 68 -18.68 -5.87 6.93
N ILE A 69 -17.99 -4.79 6.60
CA ILE A 69 -16.98 -4.73 5.54
C ILE A 69 -15.59 -4.74 6.16
N TYR A 70 -14.66 -5.35 5.45
CA TYR A 70 -13.25 -5.46 5.79
C TYR A 70 -12.45 -4.79 4.68
N GLU A 71 -11.44 -4.03 5.08
CA GLU A 71 -10.49 -3.36 4.19
C GLU A 71 -9.11 -3.36 4.84
N LEU A 72 -8.05 -3.15 4.07
CA LEU A 72 -6.70 -2.99 4.59
C LEU A 72 -6.68 -1.88 5.65
N ASP A 73 -5.97 -2.13 6.76
CA ASP A 73 -5.71 -1.06 7.73
C ASP A 73 -4.58 -0.17 7.20
N PRO A 74 -4.84 1.10 6.82
CA PRO A 74 -3.79 1.98 6.32
C PRO A 74 -2.69 2.23 7.36
N VAL A 75 -3.00 2.18 8.65
CA VAL A 75 -1.98 2.37 9.71
C VAL A 75 -1.11 1.13 9.82
N GLY A 76 -1.72 -0.06 9.83
CA GLY A 76 -0.99 -1.32 9.81
C GLY A 76 -0.07 -1.46 8.61
N GLN A 77 -0.59 -1.17 7.41
CA GLN A 77 0.20 -1.16 6.17
C GLN A 77 1.38 -0.19 6.28
N TYR A 78 1.15 1.04 6.75
CA TYR A 78 2.19 2.03 6.96
C TYR A 78 3.31 1.53 7.87
N LEU A 79 2.95 0.88 8.99
CA LEU A 79 3.94 0.35 9.94
C LEU A 79 4.73 -0.83 9.37
N VAL A 80 4.10 -1.68 8.55
CA VAL A 80 4.79 -2.77 7.84
C VAL A 80 5.79 -2.21 6.85
N GLU A 81 5.36 -1.30 5.97
CA GLU A 81 6.26 -0.70 4.96
C GLU A 81 7.42 0.08 5.62
N MET A 82 7.14 0.80 6.72
CA MET A 82 8.18 1.51 7.48
C MET A 82 9.20 0.54 8.07
N ARG A 83 8.74 -0.61 8.58
CA ARG A 83 9.62 -1.64 9.11
C ARG A 83 10.46 -2.29 8.01
N GLU A 84 9.87 -2.58 6.85
CA GLU A 84 10.61 -3.09 5.69
C GLU A 84 11.72 -2.11 5.28
N LEU A 85 11.42 -0.81 5.24
CA LEU A 85 12.43 0.21 4.98
C LEU A 85 13.58 0.19 5.98
N TYR A 86 13.25 0.05 7.26
CA TYR A 86 14.24 -0.02 8.32
C TYR A 86 15.08 -1.31 8.26
N ASP A 87 14.47 -2.45 7.96
CA ASP A 87 15.14 -3.76 7.93
C ASP A 87 16.00 -3.95 6.66
N GLU A 88 15.62 -3.34 5.53
CA GLU A 88 16.21 -3.59 4.20
C GLU A 88 17.14 -2.46 3.69
N HIS A 89 17.03 -1.25 4.23
CA HIS A 89 17.83 -0.11 3.78
C HIS A 89 18.64 0.52 4.90
N SER A 90 19.85 0.94 4.56
CA SER A 90 20.71 1.75 5.42
C SER A 90 20.21 3.21 5.51
N PRO A 91 20.59 3.94 6.57
CA PRO A 91 20.27 5.36 6.69
C PRO A 91 20.74 6.21 5.49
N ASP A 92 21.90 5.86 4.90
CA ASP A 92 22.44 6.58 3.74
C ASP A 92 21.61 6.34 2.47
N GLU A 93 21.13 5.11 2.24
CA GLU A 93 20.23 4.80 1.12
C GLU A 93 18.87 5.49 1.27
N LEU A 94 18.32 5.53 2.49
CA LEU A 94 17.09 6.25 2.79
C LEU A 94 17.27 7.77 2.57
N ALA A 95 18.42 8.33 2.96
CA ALA A 95 18.73 9.73 2.72
C ALA A 95 18.86 10.06 1.22
N ALA A 96 19.51 9.19 0.44
CA ALA A 96 19.57 9.31 -1.02
C ALA A 96 18.18 9.26 -1.66
N SER A 97 17.31 8.34 -1.20
CA SER A 97 15.92 8.27 -1.67
C SER A 97 15.15 9.56 -1.37
N LEU A 98 15.37 10.20 -0.20
CA LEU A 98 14.76 11.50 0.09
C LEU A 98 15.25 12.61 -0.85
N GLU A 99 16.52 12.60 -1.23
CA GLU A 99 17.07 13.57 -2.18
C GLU A 99 16.39 13.44 -3.55
N GLU A 100 16.32 12.23 -4.09
CA GLU A 100 15.65 11.92 -5.37
C GLU A 100 14.18 12.34 -5.35
N ILE A 101 13.44 11.96 -4.30
CA ILE A 101 12.03 12.33 -4.15
C ILE A 101 11.86 13.86 -4.13
N ASN A 102 12.71 14.56 -3.39
CA ASN A 102 12.63 16.02 -3.28
C ASN A 102 13.01 16.71 -4.59
N GLU A 103 13.98 16.20 -5.33
CA GLU A 103 14.35 16.71 -6.65
C GLU A 103 13.20 16.54 -7.66
N GLN A 104 12.58 15.37 -7.69
CA GLN A 104 11.43 15.11 -8.56
C GLN A 104 10.24 16.02 -8.25
N ILE A 105 9.93 16.22 -6.97
CA ILE A 105 8.88 17.15 -6.53
C ILE A 105 9.22 18.59 -6.94
N ARG A 106 10.46 19.06 -6.72
CA ARG A 106 10.90 20.41 -7.15
C ARG A 106 10.79 20.58 -8.66
N THR A 107 11.13 19.55 -9.43
CA THR A 107 11.03 19.54 -10.88
C THR A 107 9.58 19.76 -11.33
N TRP A 108 8.62 19.08 -10.72
CA TRP A 108 7.20 19.31 -11.04
C TRP A 108 6.70 20.68 -10.57
N LYS A 109 7.14 21.15 -9.40
CA LYS A 109 6.80 22.52 -8.94
C LYS A 109 7.20 23.57 -9.96
N THR A 110 8.45 23.53 -10.41
CA THR A 110 8.98 24.48 -11.40
C THR A 110 8.34 24.28 -12.77
N LYS A 111 8.16 23.04 -13.23
CA LYS A 111 7.57 22.75 -14.55
C LYS A 111 6.14 23.26 -14.69
N TYR A 112 5.34 23.13 -13.65
CA TYR A 112 3.91 23.45 -13.70
C TYR A 112 3.53 24.73 -12.95
N ASP A 113 4.50 25.41 -12.33
CA ASP A 113 4.31 26.62 -11.51
C ASP A 113 3.26 26.44 -10.41
N VAL A 114 3.38 25.34 -9.66
CA VAL A 114 2.47 24.97 -8.58
C VAL A 114 3.24 24.45 -7.37
N GLU A 115 2.67 24.58 -6.19
CA GLU A 115 3.29 24.12 -4.94
C GLU A 115 2.80 22.75 -4.47
N THR A 116 1.67 22.28 -5.02
CA THR A 116 1.01 21.04 -4.59
C THR A 116 0.38 20.27 -5.75
N ALA A 117 0.24 18.95 -5.60
CA ALA A 117 -0.50 18.10 -6.53
C ALA A 117 -1.96 18.56 -6.73
N ASN A 118 -2.60 19.10 -5.69
CA ASN A 118 -3.98 19.62 -5.80
C ASN A 118 -4.05 20.91 -6.60
N GLN A 119 -3.06 21.79 -6.52
CA GLN A 119 -2.96 22.95 -7.41
C GLN A 119 -2.72 22.50 -8.86
N LEU A 120 -1.90 21.47 -9.09
CA LEU A 120 -1.74 20.88 -10.41
C LEU A 120 -3.08 20.36 -10.96
N ARG A 121 -3.88 19.67 -10.15
CA ARG A 121 -5.24 19.23 -10.52
C ARG A 121 -6.18 20.40 -10.79
N ALA A 122 -6.11 21.46 -10.00
CA ALA A 122 -6.92 22.66 -10.20
C ALA A 122 -6.57 23.36 -11.53
N SER A 123 -5.32 23.28 -11.99
CA SER A 123 -4.88 23.84 -13.28
C SER A 123 -5.51 23.14 -14.49
N LEU A 124 -6.05 21.93 -14.34
CA LEU A 124 -6.63 21.15 -15.46
C LEU A 124 -7.79 21.87 -16.14
N GLY A 125 -8.59 22.65 -15.39
CA GLY A 125 -9.71 23.40 -15.95
C GLY A 125 -9.32 24.56 -16.87
N GLN A 126 -8.02 24.88 -16.98
CA GLN A 126 -7.48 25.95 -17.83
C GLN A 126 -6.80 25.40 -19.10
N ILE A 127 -6.83 24.08 -19.32
CA ILE A 127 -6.11 23.41 -20.41
C ILE A 127 -7.08 23.08 -21.53
N GLU A 128 -6.73 23.46 -22.76
CA GLU A 128 -7.51 23.13 -23.96
C GLU A 128 -7.05 21.80 -24.61
N ASP A 129 -5.79 21.38 -24.36
CA ASP A 129 -5.21 20.14 -24.89
C ASP A 129 -5.43 18.95 -23.94
N VAL A 130 -6.20 17.96 -24.43
CA VAL A 130 -6.52 16.71 -23.71
C VAL A 130 -5.28 15.88 -23.37
N THR A 131 -4.21 15.96 -24.15
CA THR A 131 -2.95 15.23 -23.88
C THR A 131 -2.23 15.82 -22.67
N ASP A 132 -2.07 17.14 -22.63
CA ASP A 132 -1.50 17.86 -21.48
C ASP A 132 -2.37 17.65 -20.23
N GLU A 133 -3.69 17.60 -20.40
CA GLU A 133 -4.61 17.30 -19.30
C GLU A 133 -4.40 15.89 -18.72
N ARG A 134 -4.18 14.86 -19.55
CA ARG A 134 -3.90 13.49 -19.11
C ARG A 134 -2.54 13.40 -18.40
N ASP A 135 -1.52 14.04 -18.95
CA ASP A 135 -0.17 14.03 -18.39
C ASP A 135 -0.14 14.70 -17.01
N ARG A 136 -0.79 15.87 -16.86
CA ARG A 136 -0.87 16.54 -15.55
C ARG A 136 -1.65 15.75 -14.52
N ARG A 137 -2.72 15.04 -14.91
CA ARG A 137 -3.42 14.11 -13.99
C ARG A 137 -2.49 12.99 -13.52
N GLN A 138 -1.67 12.45 -14.41
CA GLN A 138 -0.72 11.40 -14.06
C GLN A 138 0.35 11.93 -13.10
N VAL A 139 0.96 13.06 -13.42
CA VAL A 139 1.95 13.71 -12.55
C VAL A 139 1.36 14.03 -11.17
N ALA A 140 0.12 14.54 -11.10
CA ALA A 140 -0.51 14.82 -9.81
C ALA A 140 -0.69 13.56 -8.95
N ARG A 141 -1.03 12.41 -9.57
CA ARG A 141 -1.11 11.12 -8.85
C ARG A 141 0.27 10.66 -8.36
N GLU A 142 1.27 10.74 -9.21
CA GLU A 142 2.64 10.36 -8.87
C GLU A 142 3.23 11.25 -7.77
N TRP A 143 2.91 12.55 -7.79
CA TRP A 143 3.29 13.48 -6.73
C TRP A 143 2.69 13.12 -5.37
N ASP A 144 1.41 12.77 -5.30
CA ASP A 144 0.83 12.31 -4.03
C ASP A 144 1.50 11.02 -3.53
N HIS A 145 1.83 10.10 -4.45
CA HIS A 145 2.58 8.89 -4.13
C HIS A 145 3.97 9.21 -3.57
N LEU A 146 4.76 10.05 -4.24
CA LEU A 146 6.08 10.48 -3.76
C LEU A 146 6.01 11.24 -2.44
N THR A 147 4.96 12.05 -2.23
CA THR A 147 4.76 12.76 -0.96
C THR A 147 4.51 11.78 0.19
N THR A 148 3.76 10.72 -0.07
CA THR A 148 3.48 9.66 0.91
C THR A 148 4.74 8.87 1.19
N ARG A 149 5.46 8.44 0.15
CA ARG A 149 6.75 7.75 0.25
C ARG A 149 7.78 8.57 1.02
N ARG A 150 7.85 9.88 0.79
CA ARG A 150 8.76 10.78 1.51
C ARG A 150 8.52 10.73 3.01
N ARG A 151 7.26 10.83 3.45
CA ARG A 151 6.90 10.77 4.89
C ARG A 151 7.28 9.41 5.50
N LEU A 152 7.04 8.33 4.77
CA LEU A 152 7.40 6.98 5.18
C LEU A 152 8.93 6.83 5.37
N VAL A 153 9.73 7.31 4.42
CA VAL A 153 11.19 7.29 4.49
C VAL A 153 11.71 8.19 5.63
N GLU A 154 11.13 9.38 5.80
CA GLU A 154 11.43 10.27 6.94
C GLU A 154 11.16 9.57 8.28
N ASP A 155 10.06 8.83 8.40
CA ASP A 155 9.72 8.08 9.61
C ASP A 155 10.62 6.86 9.84
N ALA A 156 11.03 6.17 8.79
CA ALA A 156 12.02 5.09 8.88
C ALA A 156 13.38 5.61 9.39
N LEU A 157 13.82 6.80 8.96
CA LEU A 157 15.03 7.45 9.49
C LEU A 157 14.88 7.84 10.97
N ARG A 158 13.70 8.36 11.38
CA ARG A 158 13.42 8.63 12.80
C ARG A 158 13.42 7.37 13.64
N LEU A 159 13.07 6.22 13.04
CA LEU A 159 13.15 4.93 13.72
C LEU A 159 14.59 4.54 13.99
N TYR A 160 15.51 4.78 13.04
CA TYR A 160 16.96 4.62 13.23
C TYR A 160 17.53 5.50 14.35
N ASP A 161 17.04 6.73 14.51
CA ASP A 161 17.47 7.60 15.63
C ASP A 161 17.11 6.99 17.00
N ARG A 162 15.96 6.30 17.07
CA ARG A 162 15.47 5.68 18.31
C ARG A 162 16.04 4.29 18.56
N PHE A 163 16.17 3.53 17.49
CA PHE A 163 16.72 2.19 17.47
C PHE A 163 17.87 2.21 16.47
N PRO A 164 19.05 2.70 16.85
CA PRO A 164 20.21 2.64 16.00
C PRO A 164 20.47 1.16 15.75
N GLY A 165 20.21 0.71 14.52
CA GLY A 165 20.31 -0.70 14.16
C GLY A 165 21.62 -1.26 14.70
N GLU A 166 21.55 -2.41 15.37
CA GLU A 166 22.76 -3.21 15.55
C GLU A 166 23.29 -3.39 14.15
N ARG A 167 24.48 -2.84 13.86
CA ARG A 167 25.19 -3.16 12.62
C ARG A 167 25.23 -4.68 12.62
N ARG A 168 24.35 -5.31 11.83
CA ARG A 168 24.52 -6.72 11.47
C ARG A 168 25.81 -6.68 10.68
N SER A 169 26.89 -6.85 11.43
CA SER A 169 28.22 -6.99 10.90
C SER A 169 28.07 -8.19 9.99
N ALA A 170 27.99 -7.93 8.68
CA ALA A 170 28.17 -8.94 7.68
C ALA A 170 29.50 -9.59 8.04
N SER A 171 29.41 -10.73 8.71
CA SER A 171 30.56 -11.48 9.15
C SER A 171 31.20 -12.04 7.88
N ALA A 172 32.51 -11.83 7.80
CA ALA A 172 33.38 -12.15 6.68
C ALA A 172 33.28 -13.60 6.20
#